data_AF-A0A5Q0QES9-F1
#
_entry.id   AF-A0A5Q0QES9-F1
#
_cell.length_a   1.000
_cell.length_b   1.000
_cell.length_c   1.000
_cell.angle_alpha   90.00
_cell.angle_beta   90.00
_cell.angle_gamma   90.00
#
_symmetry.space_group_name_H-M   'P 1'
#
loop_
_entity.id
_entity.type
_entity.pdbx_description
1 polymer ?
#
loop_
_entity_poly.entity_id
_entity_poly.type
_entity_poly.pdbx_seq_one_letter_code
_entity_poly.pdbx_strand_id
1 'polypeptide(L)'
;MINTELKDYLVGRWNLCFRGAQVGGNLEVDFNEDCEGQTYYQFNDDQSGTDKFYIYSGGSCEEQAAGTFNWDVREHILIRNESLTDEDFVSVAEYEVFPIDENKMEWRIQILSDDEEEEQLFIMRWQRN
;
A
#
# COMPACT_ATOMS: atom_id res chain seq x y z
N MET A 1 3.86 1.87 -23.86
CA MET A 1 4.13 0.96 -22.73
C MET A 1 5.39 1.48 -22.08
N ILE A 2 5.24 2.17 -20.95
CA ILE A 2 6.40 2.65 -20.20
C ILE A 2 6.93 1.43 -19.46
N ASN A 3 8.02 0.89 -19.98
CA ASN A 3 8.76 -0.23 -19.39
C ASN A 3 9.75 0.35 -18.36
N THR A 4 9.23 1.11 -17.41
CA THR A 4 10.00 1.55 -16.24
C THR A 4 9.98 0.39 -15.27
N GLU A 5 11.14 -0.06 -14.81
CA GLU A 5 11.21 -1.09 -13.77
C GLU A 5 10.35 -0.63 -12.59
N LEU A 6 9.46 -1.48 -12.08
CA LEU A 6 8.50 -1.11 -11.04
C LEU A 6 9.20 -0.48 -9.82
N LYS A 7 10.45 -0.88 -9.55
CA LYS A 7 11.33 -0.25 -8.58
C LYS A 7 11.46 1.27 -8.79
N ASP A 8 11.88 1.71 -9.97
CA ASP A 8 12.05 3.13 -10.30
C ASP A 8 10.71 3.89 -10.26
N TYR A 9 9.64 3.20 -10.65
CA TYR A 9 8.29 3.77 -10.61
C TYR A 9 7.82 4.05 -9.18
N LEU A 10 8.19 3.21 -8.20
CA LEU A 10 7.78 3.37 -6.81
C LEU A 10 8.53 4.52 -6.10
N VAL A 11 9.76 4.84 -6.49
CA VAL A 11 10.57 5.88 -5.83
C VAL A 11 9.86 7.23 -5.81
N GLY A 12 9.76 7.81 -4.61
CA GLY A 12 9.03 9.06 -4.36
C GLY A 12 7.94 8.91 -3.29
N ARG A 13 7.18 9.99 -3.11
CA ARG A 13 6.04 10.03 -2.19
C ARG A 13 4.75 9.67 -2.90
N TRP A 14 3.98 8.81 -2.26
CA TRP A 14 2.67 8.34 -2.69
C TRP A 14 1.67 8.53 -1.57
N ASN A 15 0.60 9.30 -1.82
CA ASN A 15 -0.46 9.55 -0.85
C ASN A 15 -1.66 8.65 -1.14
N LEU A 16 -2.29 8.13 -0.10
CA LEU A 16 -3.51 7.34 -0.22
C LEU A 16 -4.64 8.24 -0.73
N CYS A 17 -5.33 7.82 -1.77
CA CYS A 17 -6.50 8.54 -2.30
C CYS A 17 -7.77 7.70 -2.37
N PHE A 18 -7.65 6.41 -2.04
CA PHE A 18 -8.78 5.48 -2.00
C PHE A 18 -8.40 4.22 -1.22
N ARG A 19 -9.34 3.72 -0.42
CA ARG A 19 -9.30 2.37 0.18
C ARG A 19 -10.68 1.74 0.08
N GLY A 20 -10.72 0.45 -0.26
CA GLY A 20 -11.94 -0.33 -0.25
C GLY A 20 -11.67 -1.83 -0.33
N ALA A 21 -12.73 -2.61 -0.24
CA ALA A 21 -12.71 -4.05 -0.41
C ALA A 21 -13.76 -4.47 -1.43
N GLN A 22 -13.42 -5.41 -2.30
CA GLN A 22 -14.37 -6.05 -3.20
C GLN A 22 -14.75 -7.42 -2.61
N VAL A 23 -16.04 -7.62 -2.35
CA VAL A 23 -16.63 -8.84 -1.80
C VAL A 23 -17.85 -9.22 -2.63
N GLY A 24 -17.88 -10.44 -3.17
CA GLY A 24 -19.00 -10.93 -3.99
C GLY A 24 -19.32 -10.06 -5.22
N GLY A 25 -18.33 -9.33 -5.75
CA GLY A 25 -18.50 -8.41 -6.89
C GLY A 25 -18.99 -7.00 -6.54
N ASN A 26 -19.28 -6.71 -5.27
CA ASN A 26 -19.59 -5.36 -4.79
C ASN A 26 -18.33 -4.68 -4.23
N LEU A 27 -18.17 -3.39 -4.50
CA LEU A 27 -17.08 -2.58 -3.95
C LEU A 27 -17.58 -1.81 -2.72
N GLU A 28 -17.02 -2.13 -1.56
CA GLU A 28 -17.23 -1.40 -0.32
C GLU A 28 -16.10 -0.41 -0.11
N VAL A 29 -16.43 0.88 -0.04
CA VAL A 29 -15.45 1.96 0.16
C VAL A 29 -15.40 2.31 1.63
N ASP A 30 -14.21 2.24 2.21
CA ASP A 30 -13.92 2.63 3.58
C ASP A 30 -12.71 3.56 3.56
N PHE A 31 -12.94 4.77 3.08
CA PHE A 31 -11.93 5.81 2.94
C PHE A 31 -12.50 7.17 3.33
N ASN A 32 -11.86 7.84 4.29
CA ASN A 32 -12.15 9.21 4.67
C ASN A 32 -11.09 10.15 4.08
N GLU A 33 -11.44 10.93 3.05
CA GLU A 33 -10.49 11.78 2.33
C GLU A 33 -9.82 12.84 3.24
N ASP A 34 -10.59 13.47 4.13
CA ASP A 34 -10.08 14.55 5.00
C ASP A 34 -9.06 14.01 6.03
N CYS A 35 -9.25 12.78 6.50
CA CYS A 35 -8.37 12.13 7.47
C CYS A 35 -7.27 11.31 6.78
N GLU A 36 -7.67 10.26 6.06
CA GLU A 36 -6.78 9.24 5.53
C GLU A 36 -6.07 9.69 4.25
N GLY A 37 -6.50 10.78 3.61
CA GLY A 37 -5.80 11.40 2.47
C GLY A 37 -4.42 11.97 2.82
N GLN A 38 -4.12 12.12 4.11
CA GLN A 38 -2.81 12.50 4.62
C GLN A 38 -1.86 11.30 4.79
N THR A 39 -2.37 10.06 4.64
CA THR A 39 -1.57 8.84 4.69
C THR A 39 -0.63 8.78 3.50
N TYR A 40 0.64 8.45 3.74
CA TYR A 40 1.61 8.31 2.66
C TYR A 40 2.64 7.21 2.89
N TYR A 41 3.19 6.74 1.78
CA TYR A 41 4.47 6.05 1.70
C TYR A 41 5.50 6.91 0.97
N GLN A 42 6.74 6.90 1.45
CA GLN A 42 7.90 7.48 0.77
C GLN A 42 8.90 6.35 0.53
N PHE A 43 9.22 6.10 -0.73
CA PHE A 43 10.22 5.11 -1.15
C PHE A 43 11.48 5.83 -1.64
N ASN A 44 12.64 5.35 -1.20
CA ASN A 44 13.95 5.89 -1.58
C ASN A 44 14.70 4.93 -2.51
N ASP A 45 15.60 5.46 -3.33
CA ASP A 45 16.40 4.68 -4.31
C ASP A 45 17.26 3.58 -3.67
N ASP A 46 17.64 3.76 -2.41
CA ASP A 46 18.44 2.82 -1.61
C ASP A 46 17.62 1.68 -0.99
N GLN A 47 16.34 1.54 -1.39
CA GLN A 47 15.41 0.54 -0.88
C GLN A 47 15.02 0.69 0.60
N SER A 48 15.30 1.86 1.19
CA SER A 48 14.66 2.31 2.43
C SER A 48 13.33 3.03 2.14
N GLY A 49 12.47 3.12 3.15
CA GLY A 49 11.22 3.85 3.06
C GLY A 49 10.72 4.36 4.42
N THR A 50 9.78 5.30 4.35
CA THR A 50 9.06 5.81 5.53
C THR A 50 7.57 5.88 5.26
N ASP A 51 6.77 5.71 6.30
CA ASP A 51 5.32 5.78 6.21
C ASP A 51 4.74 6.70 7.29
N LYS A 52 3.54 7.19 6.99
CA LYS A 52 2.71 7.92 7.93
C LYS A 52 1.26 7.55 7.68
N PHE A 53 0.57 7.13 8.72
CA PHE A 53 -0.84 6.72 8.63
C PHE A 53 -1.73 7.62 9.47
N TYR A 54 -2.89 7.89 8.92
CA TYR A 54 -4.04 8.48 9.58
C TYR A 54 -5.20 7.53 9.39
N ILE A 55 -5.89 7.16 10.47
CA ILE A 55 -6.99 6.19 10.45
C ILE A 55 -8.24 6.89 10.98
N TYR A 56 -9.33 6.83 10.21
CA TYR A 56 -10.62 7.32 10.67
C TYR A 56 -11.35 6.20 11.43
N SER A 57 -11.56 6.38 12.73
CA SER A 57 -12.27 5.41 13.57
C SER A 57 -13.13 6.13 14.60
N GLY A 58 -14.36 5.65 14.82
CA GLY A 58 -15.24 6.17 15.87
C GLY A 58 -15.60 7.65 15.75
N GLY A 59 -15.52 8.24 14.54
CA GLY A 59 -15.78 9.67 14.33
C GLY A 59 -14.56 10.58 14.48
N SER A 60 -13.38 10.03 14.79
CA SER A 60 -12.13 10.76 14.97
C SER A 60 -11.05 10.32 13.99
N CYS A 61 -10.16 11.25 13.65
CA CYS A 61 -8.95 10.97 12.89
C CYS A 61 -7.79 10.71 13.85
N GLU A 62 -7.22 9.50 13.80
CA GLU A 62 -6.12 9.09 14.66
C GLU A 62 -4.82 9.02 13.86
N GLU A 63 -3.84 9.80 14.31
CA GLU A 63 -2.50 9.77 13.76
C GLU A 63 -1.70 8.59 14.35
N GLN A 64 -1.18 7.73 13.48
CA GLN A 64 -0.33 6.60 13.88
C GLN A 64 1.13 7.03 13.99
N ALA A 65 1.94 6.27 14.74
CA ALA A 65 3.38 6.46 14.78
C ALA A 65 3.97 6.33 13.36
N ALA A 66 4.91 7.20 13.00
CA ALA A 66 5.59 7.09 11.72
C ALA A 66 6.51 5.86 11.72
N GLY A 67 6.49 5.09 10.64
CA GLY A 67 7.34 3.92 10.46
C GLY A 67 8.51 4.18 9.52
N THR A 68 9.58 3.43 9.73
CA THR A 68 10.68 3.23 8.77
C THR A 68 10.67 1.77 8.35
N PHE A 69 10.90 1.47 7.09
CA PHE A 69 10.91 0.10 6.57
C PHE A 69 11.92 -0.06 5.44
N ASN A 70 12.21 -1.30 5.08
CA ASN A 70 12.90 -1.63 3.84
C ASN A 70 11.92 -2.28 2.86
N TRP A 71 12.21 -2.21 1.57
CA TRP A 71 11.32 -2.74 0.56
C TRP A 71 12.07 -3.38 -0.60
N ASP A 72 11.41 -4.33 -1.24
CA ASP A 72 11.91 -4.97 -2.44
C ASP A 72 10.78 -5.18 -3.43
N VAL A 73 11.13 -5.49 -4.68
CA VAL A 73 10.17 -5.77 -5.75
C VAL A 73 10.51 -7.09 -6.40
N ARG A 74 9.51 -7.96 -6.49
CA ARG A 74 9.60 -9.21 -7.25
C ARG A 74 8.53 -9.20 -8.33
N GLU A 75 8.95 -9.07 -9.59
CA GLU A 75 8.04 -8.90 -10.73
C GLU A 75 7.15 -7.67 -10.55
N HIS A 76 5.89 -7.87 -10.18
CA HIS A 76 4.87 -6.86 -9.95
C HIS A 76 4.40 -6.81 -8.48
N ILE A 77 5.12 -7.50 -7.60
CA ILE A 77 4.83 -7.59 -6.17
C ILE A 77 5.79 -6.67 -5.41
N LEU A 78 5.24 -5.72 -4.66
CA LEU A 78 5.94 -4.94 -3.65
C LEU A 78 5.99 -5.75 -2.35
N ILE A 79 7.20 -5.94 -1.82
CA ILE A 79 7.43 -6.63 -0.57
C ILE A 79 7.91 -5.60 0.46
N ARG A 80 7.15 -5.41 1.54
CA ARG A 80 7.54 -4.57 2.68
C ARG A 80 8.20 -5.45 3.74
N ASN A 81 9.43 -5.08 4.09
CA ASN A 81 10.23 -5.77 5.09
C ASN A 81 10.36 -4.90 6.34
N GLU A 82 10.13 -5.50 7.50
CA GLU A 82 10.47 -4.88 8.78
C GLU A 82 11.77 -5.48 9.32
N SER A 83 12.59 -4.61 9.93
CA SER A 83 13.81 -5.03 10.61
C SER A 83 13.43 -5.59 11.97
N LEU A 84 13.67 -6.88 12.20
CA LEU A 84 13.53 -7.47 13.54
C LEU A 84 14.86 -7.36 14.32
N THR A 85 15.99 -7.34 13.60
CA THR A 85 17.36 -7.11 14.10
C THR A 85 18.20 -6.43 13.00
N ASP A 86 19.48 -6.10 13.27
CA ASP A 86 20.40 -5.50 12.30
C ASP A 86 20.76 -6.45 11.11
N GLU A 87 20.43 -7.75 11.20
CA GLU A 87 20.79 -8.76 10.19
C GLU A 87 19.60 -9.59 9.66
N ASP A 88 18.40 -9.47 10.24
CA ASP A 88 17.21 -10.22 9.82
C ASP A 88 16.06 -9.31 9.33
N PHE A 89 15.69 -9.48 8.06
CA PHE A 89 14.51 -8.89 7.45
C PHE A 89 13.40 -9.93 7.31
N VAL A 90 12.19 -9.58 7.77
CA VAL A 90 10.99 -10.41 7.58
C VAL A 90 10.00 -9.67 6.70
N SER A 91 9.49 -10.34 5.66
CA SER A 91 8.36 -9.86 4.87
C SER A 91 7.14 -9.79 5.78
N VAL A 92 6.64 -8.57 6.02
CA VAL A 92 5.46 -8.34 6.83
C VAL A 92 4.22 -8.09 5.99
N ALA A 93 4.40 -7.72 4.71
CA ALA A 93 3.31 -7.54 3.77
C ALA A 93 3.79 -7.62 2.32
N GLU A 94 2.94 -8.19 1.46
CA GLU A 94 3.14 -8.28 0.02
C GLU A 94 1.93 -7.68 -0.69
N TYR A 95 2.18 -6.86 -1.71
CA TYR A 95 1.15 -6.14 -2.45
C TYR A 95 1.35 -6.31 -3.94
N GLU A 96 0.30 -6.68 -4.66
CA GLU A 96 0.31 -6.65 -6.12
C GLU A 96 0.16 -5.20 -6.59
N VAL A 97 1.09 -4.69 -7.39
CA VAL A 97 1.13 -3.29 -7.80
C VAL A 97 0.78 -3.14 -9.28
N PHE A 98 -0.22 -2.32 -9.54
CA PHE A 98 -0.67 -1.95 -10.89
C PHE A 98 -0.43 -0.46 -11.14
N PRO A 99 0.64 -0.10 -11.87
CA PRO A 99 0.80 1.27 -12.38
C PRO A 99 -0.38 1.62 -13.30
N ILE A 100 -1.04 2.75 -13.05
CA ILE A 100 -2.13 3.27 -13.90
C ILE A 100 -1.57 4.33 -14.85
N ASP A 101 -0.86 5.31 -14.30
CA ASP A 101 -0.12 6.36 -15.02
C ASP A 101 1.10 6.81 -14.20
N GLU A 102 1.86 7.82 -14.66
CA GLU A 102 3.08 8.29 -13.97
C GLU A 102 2.84 8.80 -12.53
N ASN A 103 1.61 9.17 -12.19
CA ASN A 103 1.23 9.76 -10.91
C ASN A 103 0.19 8.93 -10.15
N LYS A 104 -0.23 7.75 -10.65
CA LYS A 104 -1.29 6.93 -10.04
C LYS A 104 -1.02 5.44 -10.11
N MET A 105 -1.21 4.74 -9.00
CA MET A 105 -1.15 3.29 -8.94
C MET A 105 -2.26 2.70 -8.07
N GLU A 106 -2.52 1.42 -8.27
CA GLU A 106 -3.39 0.61 -7.44
C GLU A 106 -2.58 -0.54 -6.82
N TRP A 107 -2.75 -0.74 -5.52
CA TRP A 107 -2.22 -1.90 -4.80
C TRP A 107 -3.37 -2.83 -4.45
N ARG A 108 -3.11 -4.14 -4.55
CA ARG A 108 -4.10 -5.16 -4.23
C ARG A 108 -3.55 -6.19 -3.26
N ILE A 109 -4.43 -6.65 -2.36
CA ILE A 109 -4.19 -7.81 -1.50
C ILE A 109 -5.38 -8.74 -1.67
N GLN A 110 -5.12 -9.95 -2.14
CA GLN A 110 -6.12 -11.00 -2.28
C GLN A 110 -6.04 -11.89 -1.04
N ILE A 111 -7.14 -12.01 -0.30
CA ILE A 111 -7.26 -12.93 0.83
C ILE A 111 -8.28 -14.01 0.46
N LEU A 112 -7.81 -15.26 0.42
CA LEU A 112 -8.65 -16.44 0.25
C LEU A 112 -9.03 -16.95 1.65
N SER A 113 -10.33 -17.03 1.95
CA SER A 113 -10.78 -17.66 3.20
C SER A 113 -10.83 -19.19 3.02
N ASP A 114 -10.41 -19.94 4.05
CA ASP A 114 -10.33 -21.40 4.00
C ASP A 114 -11.72 -22.09 3.98
N ASP A 115 -12.80 -21.38 4.33
CA ASP A 115 -14.06 -22.03 4.75
C ASP A 115 -15.28 -21.86 3.82
N GLU A 116 -15.31 -20.98 2.80
CA GLU A 116 -16.29 -21.03 1.66
C GLU A 116 -16.19 -19.77 0.76
N GLU A 117 -16.09 -19.98 -0.55
CA GLU A 117 -16.53 -19.18 -1.73
C GLU A 117 -16.41 -17.63 -1.82
N GLU A 118 -15.94 -16.91 -0.80
CA GLU A 118 -15.79 -15.45 -0.83
C GLU A 118 -14.32 -15.03 -0.91
N GLU A 119 -13.89 -14.72 -2.13
CA GLU A 119 -12.64 -14.03 -2.40
C GLU A 119 -12.77 -12.56 -1.98
N GLN A 120 -11.94 -12.12 -1.03
CA GLN A 120 -11.86 -10.71 -0.66
C GLN A 120 -10.64 -10.07 -1.31
N LEU A 121 -10.89 -9.02 -2.08
CA LEU A 121 -9.84 -8.23 -2.72
C LEU A 121 -9.80 -6.84 -2.08
N PHE A 122 -8.75 -6.57 -1.31
CA PHE A 122 -8.51 -5.23 -0.77
C PHE A 122 -7.81 -4.39 -1.84
N ILE A 123 -8.31 -3.17 -2.05
CA ILE A 123 -7.86 -2.25 -3.07
C ILE A 123 -7.46 -0.94 -2.40
N MET A 124 -6.24 -0.48 -2.67
CA MET A 124 -5.76 0.84 -2.27
C MET A 124 -5.27 1.58 -3.51
N ARG A 125 -5.62 2.85 -3.68
CA ARG A 125 -5.05 3.68 -4.74
C ARG A 125 -4.19 4.77 -4.15
N TRP A 126 -3.10 5.02 -4.84
CA TRP A 126 -2.06 5.91 -4.42
C TRP A 126 -1.77 6.92 -5.53
N GLN A 127 -1.51 8.16 -5.14
CA GLN A 127 -1.20 9.23 -6.09
C GLN A 127 -0.01 10.08 -5.66
N ARG A 128 0.74 10.58 -6.64
CA ARG A 128 1.74 11.64 -6.46
C ARG A 128 1.01 13.00 -6.47
N ASN A 129 1.49 13.94 -5.65
CA ASN A 129 1.05 15.34 -5.67
C ASN A 129 2.08 16.22 -6.38
#